data_AF-A0A9E5RJE8-F1
#
_entry.id   AF-A0A9E5RJE8-F1
#
_cell.length_a   1.000
_cell.length_b   1.000
_cell.length_c   1.000
_cell.angle_alpha   90.00
_cell.angle_beta   90.00
_cell.angle_gamma   90.00
#
_symmetry.space_group_name_H-M   'P 1'
#
loop_
_entity.id
_entity.type
_entity.pdbx_description
1 polymer ?
#
loop_
_entity_poly.entity_id
_entity_poly.type
_entity_poly.pdbx_seq_one_letter_code
_entity_poly.pdbx_strand_id
1 'polypeptide(L)'
;MKSETKNFCFGTLALGQKYRSLALDLTSDIQQYSPNTIFLVLTDQPSDFDHYAHVLAIKHRQQGVYPYHDKRFVISEAIARFETCIFIDADMRILGQVPDDMDWNTGITARTGSSIIKHKGKKKRDFELISKAADKLELHLEGVKFVHEFLFTVKRSAGREIEFLEHWDAIALFLN
;
A
#
# COMPACT_ATOMS: atom_id res chain seq x y z
N MET A 1 32.02 0.55 -3.64
CA MET A 1 30.92 -0.28 -4.19
C MET A 1 29.77 0.65 -4.52
N LYS A 2 29.36 0.75 -5.80
CA LYS A 2 28.09 1.39 -6.14
C LYS A 2 27.00 0.46 -5.63
N SER A 3 26.25 0.91 -4.62
CA SER A 3 25.05 0.23 -4.15
C SER A 3 24.05 0.28 -5.31
N GLU A 4 23.75 -0.88 -5.90
CA GLU A 4 22.70 -0.98 -6.90
C GLU A 4 21.38 -0.74 -6.18
N THR A 5 20.66 0.30 -6.61
CA THR A 5 19.36 0.64 -6.06
C THR A 5 18.43 -0.53 -6.33
N LYS A 6 17.79 -1.08 -5.28
CA LYS A 6 16.92 -2.25 -5.43
C LYS A 6 15.76 -1.96 -6.38
N ASN A 7 15.31 -2.97 -7.13
CA ASN A 7 14.19 -2.85 -8.06
C ASN A 7 12.81 -2.71 -7.36
N PHE A 8 12.79 -2.77 -6.02
CA PHE A 8 11.61 -2.56 -5.21
C PHE A 8 11.82 -1.42 -4.20
N CYS A 9 10.72 -0.82 -3.77
CA CYS A 9 10.69 0.09 -2.63
C CYS A 9 9.65 -0.36 -1.60
N PHE A 10 9.83 0.10 -0.37
CA PHE A 10 8.72 0.13 0.60
C PHE A 10 7.91 1.40 0.39
N GLY A 11 6.60 1.33 0.63
CA GLY A 11 5.69 2.47 0.56
C GLY A 11 4.80 2.55 1.79
N THR A 12 4.57 3.75 2.33
CA THR A 12 3.58 3.97 3.39
C THR A 12 2.82 5.30 3.25
N LEU A 13 1.70 5.39 3.96
CA LEU A 13 0.91 6.61 4.15
C LEU A 13 0.99 7.03 5.62
N ALA A 14 1.54 8.22 5.89
CA ALA A 14 1.77 8.72 7.23
C ALA A 14 1.20 10.14 7.41
N LEU A 15 -0.10 10.22 7.72
CA LEU A 15 -0.82 11.49 7.91
C LEU A 15 -1.07 11.77 9.40
N GLY A 16 -0.69 12.96 9.85
CA GLY A 16 -0.83 13.39 11.24
C GLY A 16 0.29 12.88 12.14
N GLN A 17 0.55 13.62 13.22
CA GLN A 17 1.73 13.44 14.08
C GLN A 17 1.93 12.01 14.57
N LYS A 18 0.85 11.33 14.99
CA LYS A 18 0.91 9.94 15.46
C LYS A 18 1.49 9.01 14.40
N TYR A 19 0.94 9.04 13.18
CA TYR A 19 1.37 8.12 12.12
C TYR A 19 2.73 8.49 11.55
N ARG A 20 3.11 9.78 11.56
CA ARG A 20 4.49 10.20 11.22
C ARG A 20 5.51 9.65 12.22
N SER A 21 5.21 9.69 13.51
CA SER A 21 6.08 9.08 14.53
C SER A 21 6.27 7.58 14.30
N LEU A 22 5.20 6.85 13.96
CA LEU A 22 5.28 5.41 13.69
C LEU A 22 6.05 5.12 12.38
N ALA A 23 5.86 5.94 11.35
CA ALA A 23 6.62 5.84 10.11
C ALA A 23 8.12 6.15 10.30
N LEU A 24 8.51 6.96 11.28
CA LEU A 24 9.91 7.18 11.64
C LEU A 24 10.53 5.95 12.31
N ASP A 25 9.79 5.25 13.17
CA ASP A 25 10.21 3.95 13.71
C ASP A 25 10.42 2.94 12.58
N LEU A 26 9.46 2.85 11.65
CA LEU A 26 9.55 1.98 10.49
C LEU A 26 10.70 2.38 9.53
N THR A 27 10.98 3.68 9.38
CA THR A 27 12.13 4.18 8.61
C THR A 27 13.44 3.63 9.17
N SER A 28 13.57 3.65 10.51
CA SER A 28 14.74 3.14 11.21
C SER A 28 14.87 1.62 11.04
N ASP A 29 13.75 0.89 11.12
CA ASP A 29 13.74 -0.55 10.84
C ASP A 29 14.19 -0.86 9.41
N ILE A 30 13.67 -0.15 8.41
CA ILE A 30 14.06 -0.35 7.00
C ILE A 30 15.56 -0.06 6.81
N GLN A 31 16.07 1.00 7.43
CA GLN A 31 17.49 1.32 7.37
C GLN A 31 18.37 0.20 7.93
N GLN A 32 17.94 -0.43 9.02
CA GLN A 32 18.65 -1.49 9.71
C GLN A 32 18.55 -2.85 9.00
N TYR A 33 17.36 -3.20 8.51
CA TYR A 33 17.03 -4.55 8.05
C TYR A 33 16.87 -4.67 6.53
N SER A 34 16.85 -3.56 5.80
CA SER A 34 16.86 -3.54 4.34
C SER A 34 17.70 -2.37 3.84
N PRO A 35 19.00 -2.34 4.14
CA PRO A 35 19.86 -1.24 3.73
C PRO A 35 19.83 -1.08 2.21
N ASN A 36 19.94 0.16 1.74
CA ASN A 36 19.84 0.56 0.33
C ASN A 36 18.45 0.41 -0.32
N THR A 37 17.41 0.03 0.43
CA THR A 37 16.04 0.06 -0.07
C THR A 37 15.43 1.44 0.13
N ILE A 38 14.81 1.99 -0.92
CA ILE A 38 14.06 3.26 -0.80
C ILE A 38 12.77 3.04 -0.01
N PHE A 39 12.47 3.99 0.89
CA PHE A 39 11.18 4.08 1.56
C PHE A 39 10.41 5.31 1.08
N LEU A 40 9.32 5.09 0.34
CA LEU A 40 8.44 6.15 -0.12
C LEU A 40 7.37 6.43 0.93
N VAL A 41 7.27 7.69 1.36
CA VAL A 41 6.31 8.11 2.39
C VAL A 41 5.43 9.23 1.82
N LEU A 42 4.14 8.98 1.68
CA LEU A 42 3.17 10.06 1.49
C LEU A 42 2.77 10.63 2.84
N THR A 43 3.03 11.92 3.07
CA THR A 43 2.86 12.53 4.39
C THR A 43 2.44 14.01 4.34
N ASP A 44 1.75 14.49 5.37
CA ASP A 44 1.39 15.89 5.53
C ASP A 44 2.58 16.79 5.94
N GLN A 45 3.68 16.20 6.43
CA GLN A 45 4.90 16.93 6.83
C GLN A 45 6.18 16.19 6.35
N PRO A 46 6.62 16.40 5.09
CA PRO A 46 7.79 15.70 4.54
C PRO A 46 9.10 15.94 5.29
N SER A 47 9.28 17.13 5.87
CA SER A 47 10.52 17.51 6.56
C SER A 47 10.85 16.65 7.78
N ASP A 48 9.87 15.93 8.33
CA ASP A 48 10.09 15.00 9.44
C ASP A 48 11.08 13.87 9.04
N PHE A 49 11.28 13.64 7.74
CA PHE A 49 12.09 12.56 7.19
C PHE A 49 13.41 13.02 6.53
N ASP A 50 13.72 14.33 6.52
CA ASP A 50 14.87 14.90 5.77
C ASP A 50 16.24 14.35 6.20
N HIS A 51 16.32 13.77 7.40
CA HIS A 51 17.55 13.17 7.95
C HIS A 51 17.86 11.78 7.39
N TYR A 52 16.94 11.18 6.63
CA TYR A 52 17.09 9.82 6.11
C TYR A 52 17.26 9.83 4.59
N ALA A 53 18.49 9.62 4.13
CA ALA A 53 18.82 9.66 2.70
C ALA A 53 18.11 8.59 1.84
N HIS A 54 17.63 7.50 2.46
CA HIS A 54 16.87 6.44 1.78
C HIS A 54 15.36 6.70 1.76
N VAL A 55 14.89 7.81 2.34
CA VAL A 55 13.46 8.16 2.36
C VAL A 55 13.12 9.13 1.25
N LEU A 56 12.08 8.80 0.48
CA LEU A 56 11.43 9.70 -0.46
C LEU A 56 10.10 10.16 0.17
N ALA A 57 10.15 11.26 0.93
CA ALA A 57 8.96 11.85 1.52
C ALA A 57 8.29 12.84 0.55
N ILE A 58 7.03 12.58 0.22
CA ILE A 58 6.24 13.40 -0.72
C ILE A 58 5.05 13.99 0.04
N LYS A 59 4.84 15.30 -0.14
CA LYS A 59 3.72 16.00 0.50
C LYS A 59 2.39 15.45 -0.01
N HIS A 60 1.56 15.00 0.91
CA HIS A 60 0.23 14.48 0.64
C HIS A 60 -0.74 15.01 1.69
N ARG A 61 -1.98 15.24 1.28
CA ARG A 61 -3.11 15.48 2.18
C ARG A 61 -4.16 14.45 1.84
N GLN A 62 -4.99 14.08 2.81
CA GLN A 62 -6.06 13.13 2.54
C GLN A 62 -6.93 13.61 1.37
N GLN A 63 -7.05 12.80 0.33
CA GLN A 63 -7.87 13.06 -0.86
C GLN A 63 -9.06 12.09 -0.95
N GLY A 64 -8.86 10.83 -0.56
CA GLY A 64 -9.93 9.85 -0.43
C GLY A 64 -10.82 10.15 0.77
N VAL A 65 -12.06 9.69 0.72
CA VAL A 65 -13.03 9.91 1.81
C VAL A 65 -12.63 9.22 3.10
N TYR A 66 -11.95 8.08 2.97
CA TYR A 66 -11.24 7.46 4.07
C TYR A 66 -9.74 7.36 3.76
N PRO A 67 -8.87 7.54 4.77
CA PRO A 67 -7.41 7.49 4.57
C PRO A 67 -6.90 6.22 3.91
N TYR A 68 -7.56 5.07 4.10
CA TYR A 68 -7.13 3.81 3.51
C TYR A 68 -7.19 3.80 1.98
N HIS A 69 -8.06 4.60 1.35
CA HIS A 69 -8.09 4.72 -0.10
C HIS A 69 -6.86 5.44 -0.65
N ASP A 70 -6.17 6.25 0.16
CA ASP A 70 -4.99 7.00 -0.28
C ASP A 70 -3.74 6.12 -0.38
N LYS A 71 -3.81 4.87 0.08
CA LYS A 71 -2.82 3.84 -0.22
C LYS A 71 -2.60 3.69 -1.73
N ARG A 72 -3.63 3.94 -2.55
CA ARG A 72 -3.53 3.93 -4.02
C ARG A 72 -2.54 4.98 -4.55
N PHE A 73 -2.44 6.14 -3.91
CA PHE A 73 -1.48 7.17 -4.31
C PHE A 73 -0.06 6.79 -3.94
N VAL A 74 0.14 6.14 -2.79
CA VAL A 74 1.45 5.59 -2.40
C VAL A 74 1.92 4.60 -3.45
N ILE A 75 1.04 3.67 -3.85
CA ILE A 75 1.34 2.68 -4.89
C ILE A 75 1.64 3.37 -6.21
N SER A 76 0.80 4.31 -6.65
CA SER A 76 0.99 5.05 -7.91
C SER A 76 2.36 5.73 -7.98
N GLU A 77 2.74 6.47 -6.93
CA GLU A 77 4.04 7.13 -6.86
C GLU A 77 5.19 6.12 -6.83
N ALA A 78 5.02 5.01 -6.12
CA ALA A 78 6.03 3.96 -6.03
C ALA A 78 6.23 3.26 -7.39
N ILE A 79 5.17 2.76 -8.01
CA ILE A 79 5.24 2.07 -9.30
C ILE A 79 5.60 2.99 -10.45
N ALA A 80 5.52 4.32 -10.31
CA ALA A 80 6.06 5.24 -11.32
C ALA A 80 7.60 5.24 -11.34
N ARG A 81 8.24 4.89 -10.21
CA ARG A 81 9.71 4.98 -10.02
C ARG A 81 10.39 3.62 -9.88
N PHE A 82 9.68 2.63 -9.37
CA PHE A 82 10.19 1.29 -9.07
C PHE A 82 9.36 0.22 -9.79
N GLU A 83 9.94 -0.95 -10.01
CA GLU A 83 9.23 -2.08 -10.61
C GLU A 83 8.20 -2.67 -9.62
N THR A 84 8.54 -2.67 -8.34
CA THR A 84 7.72 -3.26 -7.28
C THR A 84 7.55 -2.30 -6.10
N CYS A 85 6.31 -2.13 -5.65
CA CYS A 85 5.96 -1.43 -4.41
C CYS A 85 5.54 -2.46 -3.36
N ILE A 86 6.23 -2.52 -2.22
CA ILE A 86 5.75 -3.24 -1.03
C ILE A 86 5.11 -2.22 -0.11
N PHE A 87 3.79 -2.13 -0.15
CA PHE A 87 3.04 -1.26 0.76
C PHE A 87 3.03 -1.87 2.16
N ILE A 88 3.33 -1.06 3.17
CA ILE A 88 3.33 -1.42 4.58
C ILE A 88 2.71 -0.30 5.40
N ASP A 89 1.75 -0.62 6.28
CA ASP A 89 1.14 0.38 7.16
C ASP A 89 2.19 1.01 8.10
N ALA A 90 2.02 2.30 8.40
CA ALA A 90 3.00 3.06 9.16
C ALA A 90 3.19 2.54 10.59
N ASP A 91 2.24 1.78 11.14
CA ASP A 91 2.28 1.18 12.48
C ASP A 91 2.85 -0.25 12.51
N MET A 92 3.35 -0.74 11.38
CA MET A 92 4.06 -2.01 11.29
C MET A 92 5.54 -1.84 11.64
N ARG A 93 6.19 -2.95 12.02
CA ARG A 93 7.62 -3.03 12.35
C ARG A 93 8.30 -4.12 11.54
N ILE A 94 9.54 -3.88 11.13
CA ILE A 94 10.42 -4.91 10.53
C ILE A 94 11.41 -5.32 11.60
N LEU A 95 11.41 -6.60 11.98
CA LEU A 95 12.18 -7.12 13.13
C LEU A 95 13.36 -8.01 12.71
N GLY A 96 13.64 -8.12 11.40
CA GLY A 96 14.65 -9.01 10.87
C GLY A 96 15.00 -8.68 9.43
N GLN A 97 16.15 -9.20 8.98
CA GLN A 97 16.71 -8.92 7.66
C GLN A 97 15.71 -9.25 6.54
N VAL A 98 15.54 -8.29 5.63
CA VAL A 98 14.73 -8.42 4.42
C VAL A 98 15.63 -8.92 3.29
N PRO A 99 15.30 -10.02 2.61
CA PRO A 99 16.07 -10.53 1.49
C PRO A 99 16.29 -9.46 0.41
N ASP A 100 17.50 -9.39 -0.14
CA ASP A 100 17.84 -8.46 -1.22
C ASP A 100 17.24 -8.91 -2.56
N ASP A 101 17.00 -10.21 -2.72
CA ASP A 101 16.57 -10.91 -3.93
C ASP A 101 15.07 -11.28 -3.90
N MET A 102 14.23 -10.44 -3.30
CA MET A 102 12.79 -10.66 -3.29
C MET A 102 12.20 -10.65 -4.71
N ASP A 103 11.88 -11.84 -5.22
CA ASP A 103 11.17 -12.00 -6.49
C ASP A 103 9.67 -12.25 -6.27
N TRP A 104 8.88 -11.22 -6.55
CA TRP A 104 7.42 -11.28 -6.47
C TRP A 104 6.81 -11.64 -7.83
N ASN A 105 5.66 -12.32 -7.79
CA ASN A 105 4.82 -12.48 -8.98
C ASN A 105 4.32 -11.11 -9.47
N THR A 106 4.20 -10.94 -10.79
CA THR A 106 3.58 -9.74 -11.38
C THR A 106 2.15 -9.54 -10.90
N GLY A 107 1.73 -8.29 -10.70
CA GLY A 107 0.41 -7.96 -10.15
C GLY A 107 0.45 -7.82 -8.63
N ILE A 108 -0.59 -8.29 -7.95
CA ILE A 108 -0.77 -8.08 -6.50
C ILE A 108 -0.45 -9.35 -5.74
N THR A 109 0.48 -9.27 -4.80
CA THR A 109 0.69 -10.30 -3.79
C THR A 109 0.25 -9.77 -2.44
N ALA A 110 -0.72 -10.43 -1.81
CA ALA A 110 -1.24 -9.97 -0.53
C ALA A 110 -1.68 -11.14 0.35
N ARG A 111 -1.72 -10.91 1.65
CA ARG A 111 -2.30 -11.88 2.58
C ARG A 111 -3.80 -11.97 2.34
N THR A 112 -4.27 -13.16 1.99
CA THR A 112 -5.70 -13.50 1.90
C THR A 112 -6.03 -14.57 2.94
N GLY A 113 -7.30 -14.70 3.31
CA GLY A 113 -7.68 -15.71 4.32
C GLY A 113 -9.12 -16.19 4.25
N SER A 114 -10.08 -15.30 4.02
CA SER A 114 -11.49 -15.66 3.92
C SER A 114 -12.16 -15.00 2.72
N SER A 115 -13.34 -15.49 2.34
CA SER A 115 -14.21 -14.77 1.40
C SER A 115 -14.58 -13.40 1.98
N ILE A 116 -14.83 -12.43 1.09
CA ILE A 116 -15.31 -11.12 1.48
C ILE A 116 -16.65 -11.20 2.22
N ILE A 117 -17.52 -12.14 1.81
CA ILE A 117 -18.79 -12.45 2.47
C ILE A 117 -18.57 -12.86 3.93
N LYS A 118 -17.65 -13.80 4.19
CA LYS A 118 -17.37 -14.24 5.57
C LYS A 118 -16.77 -13.11 6.42
N HIS A 119 -15.94 -12.26 5.82
CA HIS A 119 -15.23 -11.20 6.54
C HIS A 119 -16.13 -9.99 6.84
N LYS A 120 -16.95 -9.55 5.89
CA LYS A 120 -17.75 -8.32 5.97
C LYS A 120 -19.26 -8.57 6.15
N GLY A 121 -19.75 -9.77 5.87
CA GLY A 121 -21.18 -10.10 5.88
C GLY A 121 -21.88 -9.96 7.24
N LYS A 122 -21.12 -9.90 8.35
CA LYS A 122 -21.69 -9.62 9.68
C LYS A 122 -22.06 -8.14 9.88
N LYS A 123 -21.47 -7.22 9.11
CA LYS A 123 -21.75 -5.79 9.17
C LYS A 123 -22.71 -5.44 8.03
N LYS A 124 -24.01 -5.36 8.35
CA LYS A 124 -25.08 -5.19 7.37
C LYS A 124 -24.82 -4.04 6.38
N ARG A 125 -24.45 -2.85 6.89
CA ARG A 125 -24.16 -1.67 6.06
C ARG A 125 -22.98 -1.89 5.11
N ASP A 126 -21.86 -2.40 5.61
CA ASP A 126 -20.66 -2.67 4.80
C ASP A 126 -20.98 -3.69 3.71
N PHE A 127 -21.72 -4.75 4.06
CA PHE A 127 -22.09 -5.79 3.12
C PHE A 127 -23.04 -5.27 2.03
N GLU A 128 -24.03 -4.46 2.37
CA GLU A 128 -24.93 -3.83 1.39
C GLU A 128 -24.17 -2.94 0.39
N LEU A 129 -23.18 -2.17 0.85
CA LEU A 129 -22.34 -1.34 -0.02
C LEU A 129 -21.46 -2.20 -0.94
N ILE A 130 -20.86 -3.26 -0.39
CA ILE A 130 -20.04 -4.21 -1.16
C ILE A 130 -20.88 -4.93 -2.22
N SER A 131 -22.10 -5.38 -1.88
CA SER A 131 -23.02 -6.01 -2.83
C SER A 131 -23.39 -5.05 -3.96
N LYS A 132 -23.75 -3.80 -3.65
CA LYS A 132 -24.04 -2.79 -4.67
C LYS A 132 -22.85 -2.51 -5.59
N ALA A 133 -21.63 -2.49 -5.04
CA ALA A 133 -20.42 -2.32 -5.84
C ALA A 133 -20.19 -3.53 -6.75
N ALA A 134 -20.37 -4.74 -6.23
CA ALA A 134 -20.24 -5.98 -7.00
C ALA A 134 -21.26 -6.07 -8.14
N ASP A 135 -22.53 -5.73 -7.89
CA ASP A 135 -23.58 -5.71 -8.91
C ASP A 135 -23.24 -4.74 -10.05
N LYS A 136 -22.73 -3.55 -9.72
CA LYS A 136 -22.31 -2.55 -10.72
C LYS A 136 -21.09 -2.97 -11.53
N LEU A 137 -20.22 -3.81 -10.96
CA LEU A 137 -19.02 -4.33 -11.59
C LEU A 137 -19.25 -5.70 -12.23
N GLU A 138 -20.49 -6.22 -12.20
CA GLU A 138 -20.85 -7.55 -12.69
C GLU A 138 -20.00 -8.67 -12.05
N LEU A 139 -19.71 -8.54 -10.75
CA LEU A 139 -18.89 -9.47 -9.98
C LEU A 139 -19.73 -10.40 -9.08
N HIS A 140 -19.41 -11.69 -9.10
CA HIS A 140 -19.96 -12.67 -8.17
C HIS A 140 -19.13 -12.73 -6.88
N LEU A 141 -19.70 -12.28 -5.76
CA LEU A 141 -19.00 -12.15 -4.48
C LEU A 141 -18.50 -13.49 -3.91
N GLU A 142 -19.08 -14.61 -4.32
CA GLU A 142 -18.68 -15.97 -3.92
C GLU A 142 -17.21 -16.26 -4.31
N GLY A 143 -16.75 -15.68 -5.43
CA GLY A 143 -15.37 -15.81 -5.90
C GLY A 143 -14.39 -14.80 -5.29
N VAL A 144 -14.88 -13.81 -4.53
CA VAL A 144 -14.08 -12.68 -4.07
C VAL A 144 -13.47 -12.95 -2.69
N LYS A 145 -12.13 -12.88 -2.61
CA LYS A 145 -11.38 -13.00 -1.37
C LYS A 145 -11.20 -11.65 -0.69
N PHE A 146 -11.24 -11.66 0.64
CA PHE A 146 -10.80 -10.52 1.42
C PHE A 146 -9.27 -10.46 1.43
N VAL A 147 -8.73 -9.27 1.12
CA VAL A 147 -7.31 -8.96 1.15
C VAL A 147 -7.03 -8.13 2.40
N HIS A 148 -6.03 -8.51 3.17
CA HIS A 148 -5.56 -7.69 4.28
C HIS A 148 -4.73 -6.51 3.75
N GLU A 149 -5.16 -5.30 4.08
CA GLU A 149 -4.63 -4.05 3.50
C GLU A 149 -3.41 -3.47 4.24
N PHE A 150 -2.91 -4.13 5.30
CA PHE A 150 -1.79 -3.64 6.10
C PHE A 150 -0.41 -3.95 5.52
N LEU A 151 -0.32 -4.97 4.65
CA LEU A 151 0.90 -5.36 3.96
C LEU A 151 0.55 -6.08 2.66
N PHE A 152 0.98 -5.52 1.54
CA PHE A 152 0.80 -6.13 0.23
C PHE A 152 1.80 -5.55 -0.78
N THR A 153 2.04 -6.31 -1.83
CA THR A 153 2.99 -5.98 -2.89
C THR A 153 2.25 -5.75 -4.19
N VAL A 154 2.65 -4.73 -4.93
CA VAL A 154 2.24 -4.48 -6.32
C VAL A 154 3.48 -4.46 -7.19
N LYS A 155 3.62 -5.44 -8.08
CA LYS A 155 4.67 -5.49 -9.12
C LYS A 155 4.05 -5.15 -10.47
N ARG A 156 4.72 -4.30 -11.25
CA ARG A 156 4.28 -3.91 -12.61
C ARG A 156 3.92 -5.14 -13.44
N SER A 157 2.87 -5.03 -14.24
CA SER A 157 2.28 -6.11 -15.01
C SER A 157 1.66 -5.58 -16.31
N ALA A 158 2.51 -4.98 -17.14
CA ALA A 158 2.16 -4.50 -18.48
C ALA A 158 0.91 -3.59 -18.51
N GLY A 159 0.75 -2.72 -17.50
CA GLY A 159 -0.36 -1.76 -17.41
C GLY A 159 -1.52 -2.21 -16.52
N ARG A 160 -1.61 -3.49 -16.13
CA ARG A 160 -2.67 -3.98 -15.24
C ARG A 160 -2.61 -3.38 -13.84
N GLU A 161 -1.43 -2.96 -13.40
CA GLU A 161 -1.26 -2.19 -12.17
C GLU A 161 -1.94 -0.82 -12.22
N ILE A 162 -2.04 -0.22 -13.42
CA ILE A 162 -2.73 1.06 -13.62
C ILE A 162 -4.23 0.82 -13.65
N GLU A 163 -4.71 -0.18 -14.40
CA GLU A 163 -6.12 -0.59 -14.40
C GLU A 163 -6.62 -0.90 -12.97
N PHE A 164 -5.79 -1.57 -12.16
CA PHE A 164 -6.09 -1.82 -10.76
C PHE A 164 -6.28 -0.52 -9.96
N LEU A 165 -5.40 0.46 -10.13
CA LEU A 165 -5.51 1.76 -9.44
C LEU A 165 -6.74 2.55 -9.90
N GLU A 166 -7.08 2.49 -11.18
CA GLU A 166 -8.29 3.10 -11.75
C GLU A 166 -9.56 2.46 -11.17
N HIS A 167 -9.61 1.13 -11.09
CA HIS A 167 -10.70 0.42 -10.43
C HIS A 167 -10.80 0.77 -8.95
N TRP A 168 -9.67 0.85 -8.24
CA TRP A 168 -9.68 1.27 -6.84
C TRP A 168 -10.21 2.70 -6.71
N ASP A 169 -9.80 3.64 -7.56
CA ASP A 169 -10.30 5.02 -7.53
C ASP A 169 -11.83 5.09 -7.74
N ALA A 170 -12.34 4.37 -8.75
CA ALA A 170 -13.78 4.30 -9.02
C ALA A 170 -14.56 3.72 -7.82
N ILE A 171 -14.07 2.63 -7.23
CA ILE A 171 -14.69 1.98 -6.06
C ILE A 171 -14.60 2.89 -4.82
N ALA A 172 -13.48 3.59 -4.63
CA ALA A 172 -13.27 4.49 -3.50
C ALA A 172 -14.29 5.62 -3.48
N LEU A 173 -14.60 6.20 -4.65
CA LEU A 173 -15.62 7.23 -4.78
C LEU A 173 -17.05 6.69 -4.59
N PHE A 174 -17.28 5.42 -4.95
CA PHE A 174 -18.58 4.77 -4.80
C PHE A 174 -18.91 4.39 -3.35
N LEU A 175 -17.91 3.98 -2.56
CA LEU A 175 -18.08 3.51 -1.17
C LEU A 175 -18.16 4.64 -0.12
N ASN A 176 -18.40 5.87 -0.57
CA ASN A 176 -18.61 7.06 0.29
C ASN A 176 -19.94 7.06 1.04
#